data_AF-A0AAJ2MVU6-F1
#
_entry.id   AF-A0AAJ2MVU6-F1
#
_cell.length_a   1.000
_cell.length_b   1.000
_cell.length_c   1.000
_cell.angle_alpha   90.00
_cell.angle_beta   90.00
_cell.angle_gamma   90.00
#
_symmetry.space_group_name_H-M   'P 1'
#
loop_
_entity.id
_entity.type
_entity.pdbx_description
1 polymer ?
#
loop_
_entity_poly.entity_id
_entity_poly.type
_entity_poly.pdbx_seq_one_letter_code
_entity_poly.pdbx_strand_id
1 'polypeptide(L)'
;MTEQAVDQTQQNLSAEEIEKLRQEWVRTQFQKANRFLAEKGVIPTKVLADESRYLAPYMAIWKMESKRPSNKTYWVMSGDLPSDFVDVKVAATARDAVRHFSMMWQMQAEYLVRSGATRDATQAKFAQLLVSRAESLYRMHNDDKLWNA
;
A
#
# COMPACT_ATOMS: atom_id res chain seq x y z
N MET A 1 20.85 -36.55 29.94
CA MET A 1 20.19 -36.79 28.64
C MET A 1 18.86 -36.05 28.62
N THR A 2 18.88 -34.73 28.42
CA THR A 2 17.67 -33.90 28.30
C THR A 2 17.98 -32.66 27.46
N GLU A 3 18.44 -32.85 26.23
CA GLU A 3 18.73 -31.75 25.29
C GLU A 3 18.38 -32.18 23.86
N GLN A 4 17.15 -32.63 23.59
CA GLN A 4 16.72 -32.90 22.20
C GLN A 4 15.22 -32.63 21.93
N ALA A 5 14.55 -31.75 22.68
CA ALA A 5 13.10 -31.56 22.54
C ALA A 5 12.64 -30.12 22.25
N VAL A 6 13.50 -29.22 21.73
CA VAL A 6 13.06 -27.81 21.51
C VAL A 6 13.39 -27.21 20.14
N ASP A 7 13.99 -27.94 19.19
CA ASP A 7 14.54 -27.30 17.98
C ASP A 7 14.01 -27.82 16.64
N GLN A 8 12.69 -28.03 16.52
CA GLN A 8 12.08 -28.39 15.22
C GLN A 8 10.72 -27.73 14.98
N THR A 9 10.62 -26.42 15.22
CA THR A 9 9.48 -25.60 14.74
C THR A 9 9.95 -24.60 13.68
N GLN A 10 10.73 -25.04 12.70
CA GLN A 10 10.90 -24.32 11.44
C GLN A 10 9.91 -24.87 10.42
N GLN A 11 8.75 -24.24 10.35
CA GLN A 11 7.69 -24.53 9.39
C GLN A 11 8.18 -24.15 7.97
N ASN A 12 8.64 -25.13 7.20
CA ASN A 12 8.74 -25.00 5.75
C ASN A 12 7.33 -25.04 5.15
N LEU A 13 6.73 -23.86 4.95
CA LEU A 13 5.48 -23.73 4.20
C LEU A 13 5.69 -24.22 2.76
N SER A 14 4.80 -25.09 2.28
CA SER A 14 4.79 -25.56 0.89
C SER A 14 4.46 -24.43 -0.09
N ALA A 15 4.84 -24.59 -1.36
CA ALA A 15 4.54 -23.61 -2.41
C ALA A 15 3.04 -23.32 -2.56
N GLU A 16 2.20 -24.34 -2.36
CA GLU A 16 0.74 -24.21 -2.40
C GLU A 16 0.22 -23.37 -1.23
N GLU A 17 0.77 -23.55 -0.03
CA GLU A 17 0.42 -22.74 1.14
C GLU A 17 0.85 -21.27 0.98
N ILE A 18 2.04 -21.02 0.40
CA ILE A 18 2.53 -19.66 0.11
C ILE A 18 1.58 -18.95 -0.86
N GLU A 19 1.17 -19.61 -1.94
CA GLU A 19 0.25 -19.02 -2.90
C GLU A 19 -1.11 -18.74 -2.26
N LYS A 20 -1.61 -19.66 -1.43
CA LYS A 20 -2.87 -19.47 -0.69
C LYS A 20 -2.79 -18.26 0.25
N LEU A 21 -1.71 -18.12 1.01
CA LEU A 21 -1.48 -16.95 1.88
C LEU A 21 -1.41 -15.65 1.07
N ARG A 22 -0.75 -15.68 -0.09
CA ARG A 22 -0.67 -14.54 -1.00
C ARG A 22 -2.05 -14.13 -1.50
N GLN A 23 -2.87 -15.09 -1.95
CA GLN A 23 -4.23 -14.83 -2.42
C GLN A 23 -5.14 -14.27 -1.31
N GLU A 24 -5.04 -14.83 -0.10
CA GLU A 24 -5.77 -14.33 1.05
C GLU A 24 -5.37 -12.90 1.43
N TRP A 25 -4.06 -12.62 1.40
CA TRP A 25 -3.54 -11.28 1.63
C TRP A 25 -4.03 -10.29 0.55
N VAL A 26 -4.01 -10.66 -0.73
CA VAL A 26 -4.52 -9.83 -1.84
C VAL A 26 -6.00 -9.52 -1.64
N ARG A 27 -6.81 -10.52 -1.29
CA ARG A 27 -8.24 -10.33 -0.99
C ARG A 27 -8.47 -9.37 0.17
N THR A 28 -7.68 -9.50 1.24
CA THR A 28 -7.75 -8.62 2.40
C THR A 28 -7.41 -7.18 2.04
N GLN A 29 -6.34 -6.97 1.28
CA GLN A 29 -5.94 -5.64 0.83
C GLN A 29 -6.96 -5.04 -0.14
N PHE A 30 -7.59 -5.86 -0.99
CA PHE A 30 -8.66 -5.42 -1.86
C PHE A 30 -9.86 -4.87 -1.05
N GLN A 31 -10.29 -5.58 -0.02
CA GLN A 31 -11.38 -5.12 0.86
C GLN A 31 -11.01 -3.82 1.58
N LYS A 32 -9.76 -3.69 2.06
CA LYS A 32 -9.24 -2.46 2.69
C LYS A 32 -9.30 -1.28 1.71
N ALA A 33 -8.85 -1.45 0.47
CA ALA A 33 -8.87 -0.42 -0.56
C ALA A 33 -10.30 0.04 -0.90
N ASN A 34 -11.25 -0.88 -1.08
CA ASN A 34 -12.64 -0.54 -1.37
C ASN A 34 -13.32 0.21 -0.23
N ARG A 35 -13.09 -0.22 1.02
CA ARG A 35 -13.62 0.46 2.21
C ARG A 35 -13.10 1.88 2.29
N PHE A 36 -11.79 2.06 2.13
CA PHE A 36 -11.15 3.37 2.14
C PHE A 36 -11.73 4.30 1.06
N LEU A 37 -11.91 3.83 -0.17
CA LEU A 37 -12.53 4.64 -1.22
C LEU A 37 -13.97 5.03 -0.87
N ALA A 38 -14.76 4.11 -0.33
CA ALA A 38 -16.13 4.37 0.08
C ALA A 38 -16.20 5.45 1.19
N GLU A 39 -15.30 5.40 2.17
CA GLU A 39 -15.14 6.43 3.20
C GLU A 39 -14.79 7.81 2.63
N LYS A 40 -14.11 7.84 1.47
CA LYS A 40 -13.81 9.07 0.71
C LYS A 40 -14.89 9.47 -0.28
N GLY A 41 -16.04 8.78 -0.29
CA GLY A 41 -17.16 9.05 -1.20
C GLY A 41 -16.92 8.58 -2.64
N VAL A 42 -15.89 7.77 -2.87
CA VAL A 42 -15.55 7.20 -4.18
C VAL A 42 -16.08 5.77 -4.24
N ILE A 43 -16.91 5.46 -5.24
CA ILE A 43 -17.46 4.11 -5.42
C ILE A 43 -16.72 3.42 -6.57
N PRO A 44 -15.80 2.49 -6.29
CA PRO A 44 -15.12 1.72 -7.32
C PRO A 44 -16.14 0.82 -8.05
N THR A 45 -15.91 0.63 -9.34
CA THR A 45 -16.79 -0.13 -10.24
C THR A 45 -16.07 -1.23 -10.99
N LYS A 46 -14.78 -1.04 -11.30
CA LYS A 46 -13.96 -2.04 -11.98
C LYS A 46 -12.51 -1.92 -11.51
N VAL A 47 -11.85 -3.07 -11.36
CA VAL A 47 -10.41 -3.16 -11.14
C VAL A 47 -9.75 -3.55 -12.46
N LEU A 48 -8.72 -2.83 -12.86
CA LEU A 48 -7.88 -3.17 -14.01
C LEU A 48 -6.70 -4.01 -13.49
N ALA A 49 -6.93 -5.32 -13.35
CA ALA A 49 -6.00 -6.24 -12.71
C ALA A 49 -4.64 -6.30 -13.41
N ASP A 50 -4.62 -6.28 -14.76
CA ASP A 50 -3.39 -6.36 -15.56
C ASP A 50 -2.45 -5.16 -15.35
N GLU A 51 -2.99 -4.04 -14.91
CA GLU A 51 -2.25 -2.81 -14.59
C GLU A 51 -2.00 -2.65 -13.08
N SER A 52 -2.67 -3.46 -12.26
CA SER A 52 -2.49 -3.49 -10.81
C SER A 52 -1.26 -4.32 -10.45
N ARG A 53 -0.62 -4.03 -9.31
CA ARG A 53 0.59 -4.73 -8.85
C ARG A 53 0.49 -5.05 -7.36
N TYR A 54 0.95 -6.24 -7.00
CA TYR A 54 0.88 -6.76 -5.62
C TYR A 54 2.29 -7.12 -5.15
N LEU A 55 2.87 -6.28 -4.30
CA LEU A 55 4.16 -6.53 -3.65
C LEU A 55 3.90 -7.09 -2.26
N ALA A 56 3.27 -8.26 -2.20
CA ALA A 56 2.98 -8.95 -0.96
C ALA A 56 4.28 -9.30 -0.21
N PRO A 57 4.31 -9.22 1.13
CA PRO A 57 3.20 -8.82 2.02
C PRO A 57 3.13 -7.32 2.31
N TYR A 58 3.89 -6.48 1.59
CA TYR A 58 4.10 -5.08 1.92
C TYR A 58 2.96 -4.17 1.44
N MET A 59 2.66 -4.18 0.13
CA MET A 59 1.68 -3.26 -0.46
C MET A 59 1.05 -3.79 -1.75
N ALA A 60 -0.16 -3.31 -2.01
CA ALA A 60 -0.91 -3.52 -3.24
C ALA A 60 -1.28 -2.16 -3.83
N ILE A 61 -1.06 -2.02 -5.14
CA ILE A 61 -1.41 -0.86 -5.93
C ILE A 61 -2.45 -1.30 -6.96
N TRP A 62 -3.63 -0.71 -6.84
CA TRP A 62 -4.78 -1.03 -7.65
C TRP A 62 -5.03 0.08 -8.64
N LYS A 63 -5.34 -0.27 -9.89
CA LYS A 63 -5.94 0.68 -10.84
C LYS A 63 -7.44 0.43 -10.86
N MET A 64 -8.21 1.39 -10.37
CA MET A 64 -9.66 1.25 -10.19
C MET A 64 -10.45 2.34 -10.91
N GLU A 65 -11.45 1.93 -11.69
CA GLU A 65 -12.43 2.85 -12.26
C GLU A 65 -13.55 3.11 -11.26
N SER A 66 -14.05 4.34 -11.24
CA SER A 66 -15.18 4.77 -10.43
C SER A 66 -16.17 5.56 -11.27
N LYS A 67 -17.46 5.43 -10.96
CA LYS A 67 -18.54 6.23 -11.56
C LYS A 67 -19.08 7.33 -10.64
N ARG A 68 -18.69 7.33 -9.36
CA ARG A 68 -19.13 8.34 -8.37
C ARG A 68 -17.95 8.77 -7.51
N PRO A 69 -17.71 10.09 -7.36
CA PRO A 69 -18.57 11.23 -7.74
C PRO A 69 -18.56 11.58 -9.24
N SER A 70 -17.61 11.06 -10.01
CA SER A 70 -17.54 11.22 -11.47
C SER A 70 -16.82 10.03 -12.10
N ASN A 71 -16.95 9.88 -13.41
CA ASN A 71 -16.23 8.85 -14.17
C ASN A 71 -14.73 9.16 -14.16
N LYS A 72 -14.00 8.48 -13.30
CA LYS A 72 -12.56 8.64 -13.12
C LYS A 72 -11.90 7.30 -12.84
N THR A 73 -10.61 7.24 -13.14
CA THR A 73 -9.76 6.13 -12.76
C THR A 73 -8.76 6.62 -11.72
N TYR A 74 -8.48 5.78 -10.74
CA TYR A 74 -7.58 6.08 -9.65
C TYR A 74 -6.51 5.00 -9.50
N TRP A 75 -5.33 5.43 -9.06
CA TRP A 75 -4.41 4.55 -8.36
C TRP A 75 -4.80 4.53 -6.89
N VAL A 76 -4.95 3.33 -6.33
CA VAL A 76 -5.35 3.12 -4.93
C VAL A 76 -4.30 2.25 -4.27
N MET A 77 -3.87 2.64 -3.07
CA MET A 77 -2.85 1.93 -2.32
C MET A 77 -3.41 1.34 -1.03
N SER A 78 -2.98 0.13 -0.71
CA SER A 78 -3.31 -0.59 0.52
C SER A 78 -2.17 -1.53 0.91
N GLY A 79 -2.01 -1.84 2.19
CA GLY A 79 -0.95 -2.73 2.67
C GLY A 79 -0.70 -2.52 4.16
N ASP A 80 0.54 -2.79 4.59
CA ASP A 80 1.07 -2.39 5.91
C ASP A 80 1.46 -0.90 5.94
N LEU A 81 0.53 -0.05 5.50
CA LEU A 81 0.66 1.39 5.39
C LEU A 81 -0.72 2.05 5.39
N PRO A 82 -0.79 3.38 5.56
CA PRO A 82 -2.02 4.12 5.35
C PRO A 82 -2.56 3.86 3.94
N SER A 83 -3.88 3.65 3.82
CA SER A 83 -4.50 3.62 2.50
C SER A 83 -4.61 5.02 1.94
N ASP A 84 -4.36 5.16 0.65
CA ASP A 84 -4.43 6.44 -0.05
C ASP A 84 -4.79 6.22 -1.53
N PHE A 85 -5.19 7.28 -2.21
CA PHE A 85 -5.55 7.23 -3.63
C PHE A 85 -5.25 8.54 -4.36
N VAL A 86 -4.97 8.42 -5.65
CA VAL A 86 -4.72 9.56 -6.54
C VAL A 86 -5.38 9.34 -7.89
N ASP A 87 -5.69 10.44 -8.59
CA ASP A 87 -6.17 10.37 -9.98
C ASP A 87 -5.13 9.66 -10.85
N VAL A 88 -5.58 8.78 -11.75
CA VAL A 88 -4.68 8.01 -12.64
C VAL A 88 -3.70 8.89 -13.40
N LYS A 89 -4.07 10.15 -13.68
CA LYS A 89 -3.26 11.08 -14.48
C LYS A 89 -1.93 11.46 -13.84
N VAL A 90 -1.74 11.25 -12.53
CA VAL A 90 -0.46 11.61 -11.86
C VAL A 90 0.65 10.60 -12.12
N ALA A 91 0.33 9.41 -12.63
CA ALA A 91 1.27 8.32 -12.82
C ALA A 91 0.85 7.39 -13.97
N ALA A 92 1.77 7.10 -14.89
CA ALA A 92 1.50 6.22 -16.02
C ALA A 92 1.42 4.74 -15.61
N THR A 93 2.20 4.33 -14.62
CA THR A 93 2.32 2.94 -14.17
C THR A 93 2.08 2.80 -12.67
N ALA A 94 1.84 1.57 -12.20
CA ALA A 94 1.78 1.27 -10.77
C ALA A 94 3.10 1.66 -10.04
N ARG A 95 4.24 1.45 -10.70
CA ARG A 95 5.56 1.84 -10.19
C ARG A 95 5.70 3.35 -10.04
N ASP A 96 5.19 4.13 -11.00
CA ASP A 96 5.16 5.59 -10.91
C ASP A 96 4.19 6.08 -9.83
N ALA A 97 3.07 5.39 -9.63
CA ALA A 97 2.11 5.71 -8.59
C ALA A 97 2.75 5.57 -7.20
N VAL A 98 3.54 4.51 -6.97
CA VAL A 98 4.33 4.34 -5.74
C VAL A 98 5.27 5.51 -5.50
N ARG A 99 6.00 5.95 -6.54
CA ARG A 99 6.87 7.12 -6.47
C ARG A 99 6.08 8.39 -6.09
N HIS A 100 4.90 8.55 -6.69
CA HIS A 100 4.02 9.67 -6.41
C HIS A 100 3.54 9.67 -4.95
N PHE A 101 3.05 8.53 -4.44
CA PHE A 101 2.63 8.41 -3.04
C PHE A 101 3.77 8.73 -2.06
N SER A 102 4.98 8.24 -2.35
CA SER A 102 6.16 8.57 -1.57
C SER A 102 6.37 10.09 -1.45
N MET A 103 6.40 10.80 -2.58
CA MET A 103 6.60 12.26 -2.59
C MET A 103 5.42 12.99 -1.92
N MET A 104 4.19 12.56 -2.18
CA MET A 104 3.00 13.16 -1.60
C MET A 104 3.00 13.07 -0.06
N TRP A 105 3.37 11.91 0.49
CA TRP A 105 3.42 11.71 1.93
C TRP A 105 4.56 12.47 2.61
N GLN A 106 5.71 12.63 1.95
CA GLN A 106 6.77 13.54 2.42
C GLN A 106 6.24 14.99 2.54
N MET A 107 5.55 15.47 1.51
CA MET A 107 4.98 16.83 1.52
C MET A 107 3.88 17.00 2.57
N GLN A 108 3.04 15.99 2.77
CA GLN A 108 2.01 16.01 3.82
C GLN A 108 2.63 16.03 5.21
N ALA A 109 3.66 15.22 5.46
CA ALA A 109 4.37 15.22 6.74
C ALA A 109 5.03 16.58 7.03
N GLU A 110 5.70 17.16 6.04
CA GLU A 110 6.32 18.48 6.16
C GLU A 110 5.27 19.57 6.42
N TYR A 111 4.11 19.49 5.76
CA TYR A 111 3.00 20.41 6.01
C TYR A 111 2.49 20.32 7.45
N LEU A 112 2.33 19.11 8.01
CA LEU A 112 1.92 18.92 9.41
C LEU A 112 2.92 19.56 10.38
N VAL A 113 4.22 19.45 10.09
CA VAL A 113 5.28 20.07 10.91
C VAL A 113 5.20 21.59 10.82
N ARG A 114 5.16 22.14 9.59
CA ARG A 114 5.18 23.60 9.37
C ARG A 114 3.93 24.31 9.87
N SER A 115 2.77 23.67 9.76
CA SER A 115 1.50 24.22 10.26
C SER A 115 1.40 24.21 11.80
N GLY A 116 2.33 23.56 12.49
CA GLY A 116 2.30 23.40 13.95
C GLY A 116 1.32 22.32 14.43
N ALA A 117 0.71 21.55 13.51
CA ALA A 117 -0.21 20.46 13.85
C ALA A 117 0.48 19.40 14.73
N THR A 118 1.79 19.19 14.56
CA THR A 118 2.60 18.24 15.36
C THR A 118 2.80 18.64 16.83
N ARG A 119 2.26 19.79 17.28
CA ARG A 119 2.09 20.06 18.72
C ARG A 119 1.13 19.06 19.36
N ASP A 120 0.18 18.54 18.59
CA ASP A 120 -0.61 17.38 18.98
C ASP A 120 0.19 16.08 18.75
N ALA A 121 0.22 15.22 19.77
CA ALA A 121 1.01 13.99 19.74
C ALA A 121 0.50 12.96 18.71
N THR A 122 -0.79 12.97 18.40
CA THR A 122 -1.37 12.06 17.39
C THR A 122 -0.93 12.49 16.00
N GLN A 123 -1.00 13.80 15.71
CA GLN A 123 -0.49 14.38 14.46
C GLN A 123 1.02 14.20 14.31
N ALA A 124 1.79 14.33 15.39
CA ALA A 124 3.24 14.07 15.38
C ALA A 124 3.56 12.62 14.99
N LYS A 125 2.88 11.64 15.60
CA LYS A 125 3.04 10.22 15.25
C LYS A 125 2.61 9.94 13.82
N PHE A 126 1.54 10.58 13.36
CA PHE A 126 1.07 10.41 11.98
C PHE A 126 2.07 10.98 10.97
N ALA A 127 2.64 12.16 11.22
CA ALA A 127 3.70 12.74 10.37
C ALA A 127 4.93 11.81 10.30
N GLN A 128 5.39 11.26 11.43
CA GLN A 128 6.51 10.31 11.46
C GLN A 128 6.19 9.02 10.68
N LEU A 129 4.96 8.50 10.80
CA LEU A 129 4.51 7.36 10.02
C LEU A 129 4.56 7.65 8.52
N LEU A 130 4.07 8.82 8.08
CA LEU A 130 4.10 9.22 6.67
C LEU A 130 5.54 9.29 6.14
N VAL A 131 6.47 9.91 6.87
CA VAL A 131 7.89 9.96 6.48
C VAL A 131 8.47 8.55 6.33
N SER A 132 8.31 7.71 7.35
CA SER A 132 8.87 6.35 7.34
C SER A 132 8.32 5.49 6.19
N ARG A 133 7.01 5.58 5.93
CA ARG A 133 6.39 4.83 4.82
C ARG A 133 6.77 5.43 3.48
N ALA A 134 6.87 6.75 3.35
CA ALA A 134 7.30 7.39 2.11
C ALA A 134 8.72 7.00 1.70
N GLU A 135 9.67 6.96 2.64
CA GLU A 135 11.03 6.48 2.37
C GLU A 135 11.05 5.01 1.93
N SER A 136 10.22 4.18 2.56
CA SER A 136 10.09 2.77 2.20
C SER A 136 9.53 2.61 0.78
N LEU A 137 8.50 3.37 0.42
CA LEU A 137 7.95 3.40 -0.94
C LEU A 137 8.98 3.87 -1.97
N TYR A 138 9.80 4.88 -1.64
CA TYR A 138 10.85 5.34 -2.53
C TYR A 138 11.90 4.26 -2.80
N ARG A 139 12.33 3.55 -1.75
CA ARG A 139 13.24 2.40 -1.90
C ARG A 139 12.62 1.30 -2.76
N MET A 140 11.36 0.94 -2.51
CA MET A 140 10.65 -0.07 -3.29
C MET A 140 10.49 0.35 -4.75
N HIS A 141 10.22 1.63 -5.03
CA HIS A 141 10.17 2.15 -6.39
C HIS A 141 11.51 1.96 -7.12
N ASN A 142 12.64 2.10 -6.43
CA ASN A 142 13.97 1.96 -7.04
C ASN A 142 14.48 0.51 -7.11
N ASP A 143 13.81 -0.45 -6.48
CA ASP A 143 14.22 -1.85 -6.50
C ASP A 143 13.61 -2.59 -7.70
N ASP A 144 14.37 -2.68 -8.79
CA ASP A 144 13.95 -3.38 -10.01
C ASP A 144 13.54 -4.84 -9.78
N LYS A 145 14.06 -5.51 -8.75
CA LYS A 145 13.72 -6.91 -8.46
C LYS A 145 12.26 -7.06 -8.04
N LEU A 146 11.68 -6.02 -7.43
CA LEU A 146 10.27 -6.00 -7.05
C LEU A 146 9.34 -5.81 -8.26
N TRP A 147 9.84 -5.27 -9.37
CA TRP A 147 9.01 -4.84 -10.51
C TRP A 147 9.20 -5.68 -11.78
N ASN A 148 10.31 -6.41 -11.90
CA ASN A 148 10.63 -7.23 -13.06
C ASN A 148 10.21 -8.71 -12.91
N ALA A 149 9.34 -9.01 -11.95
CA ALA A 149 8.79 -10.34 -11.71
C ALA A 149 7.56 -10.62 -12.59
#